data_AF-A0A9D2A2C3-F1
#
_entry.id   AF-A0A9D2A2C3-F1
#
_cell.length_a   1.000
_cell.length_b   1.000
_cell.length_c   1.000
_cell.angle_alpha   90.00
_cell.angle_beta   90.00
_cell.angle_gamma   90.00
#
_symmetry.space_group_name_H-M   'P 1'
#
loop_
_entity.id
_entity.type
_entity.pdbx_description
1 polymer ?
#
loop_
_entity_poly.entity_id
_entity_poly.type
_entity_poly.pdbx_seq_one_letter_code
_entity_poly.pdbx_strand_id
1 'polypeptide(L)'
;MAAKKYFSSTRIAMIALFSALAAVLYIFNFAMPFAFPGFLEFRFSDVPVLIGTFALGPLSGCVIVVMMVLIKLVCVSTSTMFVGDAADILVGFALVIPVGLIYQRRRTFRGALLGLTVGSLVSTALAVLLNRFALVPAYVYLMYGGSWEPVLGMMTPLFPDCTQENFYSIYLWASILPFNLLRCLVASLITLPVYKHISRAINRLNGKLSPKNRDTEASARLSTAMVVVGFALVVLVLVFFAVLHYLLAG
;
A
#
# COMPACT_ATOMS: atom_id res chain seq x y z
N MET A 1 -10.02 34.26 -15.12
CA MET A 1 -8.99 33.19 -15.08
C MET A 1 -9.48 32.12 -14.10
N ALA A 2 -10.25 31.12 -14.57
CA ALA A 2 -10.86 30.11 -13.71
C ALA A 2 -9.92 28.90 -13.56
N ALA A 3 -9.63 28.51 -12.31
CA ALA A 3 -8.70 27.44 -11.99
C ALA A 3 -9.13 26.06 -12.55
N LYS A 4 -8.19 25.39 -13.22
CA LYS A 4 -8.25 24.01 -13.74
C LYS A 4 -8.67 23.02 -12.62
N LYS A 5 -9.82 22.36 -12.74
CA LYS A 5 -10.25 21.31 -11.80
C LYS A 5 -9.85 19.92 -12.29
N TYR A 6 -8.84 19.33 -11.64
CA TYR A 6 -8.47 17.92 -11.75
C TYR A 6 -9.57 16.96 -11.28
N PHE A 7 -10.41 17.45 -10.37
CA PHE A 7 -11.50 16.71 -9.75
C PHE A 7 -12.83 17.03 -10.43
N SER A 8 -13.19 16.23 -11.43
CA SER A 8 -14.59 16.13 -11.87
C SER A 8 -15.43 15.53 -10.73
N SER A 9 -16.67 16.00 -10.53
CA SER A 9 -17.58 15.52 -9.48
C SER A 9 -17.73 14.00 -9.48
N THR A 10 -17.78 13.39 -10.66
CA THR A 10 -17.83 11.94 -10.84
C THR A 10 -16.57 11.25 -10.31
N ARG A 11 -15.39 11.83 -10.58
CA ARG A 11 -14.11 11.26 -10.12
C ARG A 11 -14.00 11.36 -8.59
N ILE A 12 -14.44 12.46 -7.99
CA ILE A 12 -14.50 12.61 -6.52
C ILE A 12 -15.43 11.55 -5.93
N ALA A 13 -16.64 11.41 -6.49
CA ALA A 13 -17.61 10.43 -6.01
C ALA A 13 -17.08 8.99 -6.07
N MET A 14 -16.38 8.63 -7.15
CA MET A 14 -15.77 7.30 -7.25
C MET A 14 -14.60 7.10 -6.29
N ILE A 15 -13.76 8.11 -6.09
CA ILE A 15 -12.70 8.06 -5.06
C ILE A 15 -13.33 7.84 -3.69
N ALA A 16 -14.37 8.60 -3.34
CA ALA A 16 -15.07 8.47 -2.06
C ALA A 16 -15.68 7.07 -1.89
N LEU A 17 -16.35 6.54 -2.92
CA LEU A 17 -16.94 5.21 -2.92
C LEU A 17 -15.89 4.12 -2.67
N PHE A 18 -14.78 4.13 -3.44
CA PHE A 18 -13.72 3.14 -3.25
C PHE A 18 -13.00 3.30 -1.92
N SER A 19 -12.85 4.53 -1.41
CA SER A 19 -12.24 4.79 -0.09
C SER A 19 -13.11 4.23 1.03
N ALA A 20 -14.42 4.47 0.97
CA ALA A 20 -15.36 3.94 1.95
C ALA A 20 -15.40 2.40 1.92
N LEU A 21 -15.48 1.80 0.73
CA LEU A 21 -15.47 0.34 0.58
C LEU A 21 -14.15 -0.26 1.10
N ALA A 22 -13.02 0.35 0.76
CA ALA A 22 -11.72 -0.08 1.25
C ALA A 22 -11.63 0.04 2.78
N ALA A 23 -12.14 1.12 3.36
CA ALA A 23 -12.14 1.34 4.81
C ALA A 23 -12.99 0.31 5.54
N VAL A 24 -14.19 0.01 5.05
CA VAL A 24 -15.05 -1.05 5.62
C VAL A 24 -14.31 -2.39 5.60
N LEU A 25 -13.70 -2.76 4.47
CA LEU A 25 -12.92 -4.00 4.37
C LEU A 25 -11.64 -3.98 5.22
N TYR A 26 -11.08 -2.80 5.46
CA TYR A 26 -9.94 -2.64 6.35
C TYR A 26 -10.37 -2.95 7.79
N ILE A 27 -11.50 -2.43 8.26
CA ILE A 27 -12.00 -2.64 9.64
C ILE A 27 -12.23 -4.14 9.94
N PHE A 28 -12.53 -4.95 8.92
CA PHE A 28 -12.67 -6.41 9.04
C PHE A 28 -11.37 -7.19 8.74
N ASN A 29 -10.21 -6.56 8.92
CA ASN A 29 -8.92 -7.25 8.89
C ASN A 29 -8.84 -8.33 9.98
N PHE A 30 -8.04 -9.36 9.72
CA PHE A 30 -7.83 -10.45 10.67
C PHE A 30 -6.37 -10.89 10.67
N ALA A 31 -5.86 -11.28 11.83
CA ALA A 31 -4.54 -11.88 11.95
C ALA A 31 -4.58 -13.38 11.64
N MET A 32 -3.47 -13.93 11.16
CA MET A 32 -3.28 -15.36 10.94
C MET A 32 -2.21 -15.90 11.89
N PRO A 33 -2.48 -15.99 13.21
CA PRO A 33 -1.48 -16.33 14.22
C PRO A 33 -0.92 -17.75 14.08
N PHE A 34 -1.54 -18.61 13.27
CA PHE A 34 -1.04 -19.95 12.95
C PHE A 34 0.08 -19.96 11.90
N ALA A 35 0.23 -18.88 11.12
CA ALA A 35 1.20 -18.80 10.01
C ALA A 35 2.11 -17.58 10.11
N PHE A 36 1.65 -16.49 10.72
CA PHE A 36 2.37 -15.22 10.81
C PHE A 36 2.20 -14.59 12.20
N PRO A 37 3.16 -13.78 12.66
CA PRO A 37 3.05 -13.05 13.93
C PRO A 37 1.74 -12.28 14.02
N GLY A 38 1.12 -12.26 15.21
CA GLY A 38 -0.27 -11.78 15.40
C GLY A 38 -0.51 -10.30 15.05
N PHE A 39 0.54 -9.49 14.92
CA PHE A 39 0.46 -8.10 14.50
C PHE A 39 0.46 -7.91 12.96
N LEU A 40 0.66 -8.99 12.18
CA LEU A 40 0.50 -8.98 10.73
C LEU A 40 -0.95 -9.32 10.36
N GLU A 41 -1.71 -8.28 10.05
CA GLU A 41 -3.14 -8.38 9.75
C GLU A 41 -3.41 -8.46 8.26
N PHE A 42 -4.05 -9.54 7.86
CA PHE A 42 -4.51 -9.73 6.50
C PHE A 42 -5.73 -8.85 6.22
N ARG A 43 -5.78 -8.26 5.03
CA ARG A 43 -6.83 -7.32 4.65
C ARG A 43 -7.22 -7.42 3.19
N PHE A 44 -8.51 -7.29 2.94
CA PHE A 44 -9.09 -7.27 1.61
C PHE A 44 -9.25 -5.86 1.03
N SER A 45 -8.88 -4.84 1.80
CA SER A 45 -9.01 -3.43 1.41
C SER A 45 -8.16 -3.05 0.19
N ASP A 46 -7.09 -3.81 -0.10
CA ASP A 46 -6.29 -3.65 -1.32
C ASP A 46 -7.11 -3.90 -2.59
N VAL A 47 -8.18 -4.70 -2.53
CA VAL A 47 -9.01 -5.02 -3.71
C VAL A 47 -9.75 -3.78 -4.22
N PRO A 48 -10.55 -3.04 -3.43
CA PRO A 48 -11.14 -1.77 -3.86
C PRO A 48 -10.09 -0.73 -4.28
N VAL A 49 -8.95 -0.67 -3.58
CA VAL A 49 -7.85 0.25 -3.89
C VAL A 49 -7.29 -0.01 -5.28
N LEU A 50 -7.01 -1.27 -5.63
CA LEU A 50 -6.49 -1.66 -6.94
C LEU A 50 -7.53 -1.45 -8.04
N ILE A 51 -8.81 -1.75 -7.79
CA ILE A 51 -9.91 -1.48 -8.73
C ILE A 51 -10.01 0.03 -9.01
N GLY A 52 -10.00 0.86 -7.98
CA GLY A 52 -10.01 2.33 -8.10
C GLY A 52 -8.79 2.86 -8.83
N THR A 53 -7.61 2.28 -8.57
CA THR A 53 -6.35 2.60 -9.25
C THR A 53 -6.42 2.27 -10.76
N PHE A 54 -6.94 1.09 -11.11
CA PHE A 54 -7.11 0.70 -12.51
C PHE A 54 -8.11 1.58 -13.24
N ALA A 55 -9.20 1.97 -12.57
CA ALA A 55 -10.23 2.81 -13.17
C ALA A 55 -9.77 4.26 -13.35
N LEU A 56 -9.18 4.86 -12.31
CA LEU A 56 -8.98 6.31 -12.20
C LEU A 56 -7.52 6.75 -12.36
N GLY A 57 -6.56 5.85 -12.12
CA GLY A 57 -5.12 6.10 -12.22
C GLY A 57 -4.38 6.06 -10.88
N PRO A 58 -3.04 6.15 -10.90
CA PRO A 58 -2.18 6.01 -9.72
C PRO A 58 -2.45 7.09 -8.68
N LEU A 59 -2.63 8.35 -9.09
CA LEU A 59 -2.89 9.45 -8.16
C LEU A 59 -4.20 9.24 -7.38
N SER A 60 -5.26 8.81 -8.06
CA SER A 60 -6.52 8.45 -7.40
C SER A 60 -6.36 7.24 -6.48
N GLY A 61 -5.54 6.25 -6.88
CA GLY A 61 -5.16 5.14 -6.01
C GLY A 61 -4.51 5.61 -4.71
N CYS A 62 -3.56 6.53 -4.78
CA CYS A 62 -2.92 7.11 -3.60
C CYS A 62 -3.95 7.82 -2.70
N VAL A 63 -4.84 8.63 -3.28
CA VAL A 63 -5.89 9.31 -2.49
C VAL A 63 -6.80 8.28 -1.82
N ILE A 64 -7.19 7.19 -2.51
CA ILE A 64 -8.02 6.13 -1.92
C ILE A 64 -7.31 5.47 -0.74
N VAL A 65 -6.01 5.16 -0.85
CA VAL A 65 -5.20 4.59 0.25
C VAL A 65 -5.20 5.52 1.47
N VAL A 66 -4.93 6.82 1.26
CA VAL A 66 -4.92 7.79 2.38
C VAL A 66 -6.29 7.90 3.03
N MET A 67 -7.35 8.08 2.23
CA MET A 67 -8.70 8.24 2.75
C MET A 67 -9.19 6.98 3.48
N MET A 68 -8.88 5.80 2.96
CA MET A 68 -9.18 4.52 3.61
C MET A 68 -8.59 4.45 5.02
N VAL A 69 -7.29 4.77 5.16
CA VAL A 69 -6.60 4.74 6.46
C VAL A 69 -7.16 5.79 7.40
N LEU A 70 -7.43 7.01 6.93
CA LEU A 70 -8.06 8.05 7.76
C LEU A 70 -9.45 7.64 8.26
N ILE A 71 -10.28 7.04 7.41
CA ILE A 71 -11.61 6.57 7.82
C ILE A 71 -11.46 5.46 8.87
N LYS A 72 -10.54 4.50 8.65
CA LYS A 72 -10.24 3.45 9.65
C LYS A 72 -9.82 4.04 11.00
N LEU A 73 -8.94 5.04 11.00
CA LEU A 73 -8.47 5.71 12.22
C LEU A 73 -9.57 6.40 13.02
N VAL A 74 -10.61 6.91 12.33
CA VAL A 74 -11.78 7.52 12.99
C VAL A 74 -12.70 6.45 13.57
N CYS A 75 -12.82 5.29 12.93
CA CYS A 75 -13.72 4.22 13.36
C CYS A 75 -13.10 3.28 14.41
N VAL A 76 -11.79 3.08 14.37
CA VAL A 76 -11.07 2.10 15.20
C VAL A 76 -9.80 2.74 15.76
N SER A 77 -9.60 2.64 17.07
CA SER A 77 -8.40 3.14 17.74
C SER A 77 -7.14 2.38 17.30
N THR A 78 -5.99 3.03 17.35
CA THR A 78 -4.73 2.43 16.90
C THR A 78 -4.15 1.50 17.97
N SER A 79 -3.77 0.29 17.55
CA SER A 79 -3.08 -0.68 18.39
C SER A 79 -1.55 -0.53 18.38
N THR A 80 -1.00 0.23 17.43
CA THR A 80 0.45 0.34 17.20
C THR A 80 0.99 1.78 17.30
N MET A 81 0.28 2.68 17.98
CA MET A 81 0.63 4.11 18.06
C MET A 81 0.90 4.75 16.67
N PHE A 82 0.00 4.54 15.71
CA PHE A 82 0.07 5.02 14.31
C PHE A 82 1.20 4.44 13.44
N VAL A 83 2.14 3.66 13.98
CA VAL A 83 3.24 3.07 13.19
C VAL A 83 2.72 2.14 12.09
N GLY A 84 1.76 1.26 12.42
CA GLY A 84 1.11 0.39 11.46
C GLY A 84 0.32 1.15 10.40
N ASP A 85 -0.44 2.18 10.79
CA ASP A 85 -1.20 3.00 9.85
C ASP A 85 -0.29 3.73 8.85
N ALA A 86 0.86 4.24 9.31
CA ALA A 86 1.87 4.84 8.44
C ALA A 86 2.49 3.80 7.49
N ALA A 87 2.78 2.59 7.98
CA ALA A 87 3.26 1.49 7.14
C ALA A 87 2.30 1.21 5.99
N ASP A 88 1.00 1.22 6.28
CA ASP A 88 -0.04 0.87 5.31
C ASP A 88 -0.20 1.88 4.20
N ILE A 89 -0.03 3.17 4.52
CA ILE A 89 0.00 4.23 3.51
C ILE A 89 1.22 4.05 2.59
N LEU A 90 2.41 3.86 3.18
CA LEU A 90 3.66 3.76 2.40
C LEU A 90 3.70 2.50 1.53
N VAL A 91 3.36 1.35 2.10
CA VAL A 91 3.28 0.06 1.40
C VAL A 91 2.14 0.07 0.38
N GLY A 92 1.03 0.75 0.68
CA GLY A 92 -0.06 0.98 -0.25
C GLY A 92 0.36 1.82 -1.46
N PHE A 93 1.11 2.92 -1.26
CA PHE A 93 1.68 3.72 -2.34
C PHE A 93 2.63 2.91 -3.22
N ALA A 94 3.49 2.12 -2.59
CA ALA A 94 4.41 1.20 -3.27
C ALA A 94 3.71 0.18 -4.16
N LEU A 95 2.45 -0.16 -3.85
CA LEU A 95 1.62 -1.01 -4.68
C LEU A 95 0.93 -0.20 -5.79
N VAL A 96 0.18 0.86 -5.46
CA VAL A 96 -0.73 1.52 -6.41
C VAL A 96 -0.01 2.36 -7.47
N ILE A 97 1.14 2.95 -7.14
CA ILE A 97 1.90 3.80 -8.06
C ILE A 97 2.39 2.98 -9.27
N PRO A 98 3.19 1.90 -9.10
CA PRO A 98 3.65 1.10 -10.23
C PRO A 98 2.49 0.42 -10.98
N VAL A 99 1.50 -0.12 -10.28
CA VAL A 99 0.31 -0.73 -10.89
C VAL A 99 -0.40 0.27 -11.80
N GLY A 100 -0.69 1.46 -11.27
CA GLY A 100 -1.40 2.50 -12.00
C GLY A 100 -0.62 3.02 -13.20
N LEU A 101 0.68 3.24 -13.06
CA LEU A 101 1.54 3.72 -14.16
C LEU A 101 1.65 2.72 -15.32
N ILE A 102 1.91 1.44 -14.99
CA ILE A 102 2.07 0.40 -16.00
C ILE A 102 0.75 0.16 -16.73
N TYR A 103 -0.36 0.04 -15.99
CA TYR A 103 -1.66 -0.20 -16.60
C TYR A 103 -2.16 0.99 -17.41
N GLN A 104 -1.88 2.23 -16.99
CA GLN A 104 -2.23 3.42 -17.78
C GLN A 104 -1.56 3.43 -19.16
N ARG A 105 -0.32 2.94 -19.27
CA ARG A 105 0.40 2.83 -20.55
C ARG A 105 -0.07 1.64 -21.38
N ARG A 106 -0.41 0.52 -20.73
CA ARG A 106 -0.84 -0.73 -21.40
C ARG A 106 -2.17 -1.20 -20.82
N ARG A 107 -3.28 -0.66 -21.33
CA ARG A 107 -4.67 -0.98 -20.94
C ARG A 107 -5.14 -2.35 -21.45
N THR A 108 -4.35 -3.39 -21.20
CA THR A 108 -4.63 -4.78 -21.61
C THR A 108 -4.59 -5.71 -20.41
N PHE A 109 -5.02 -6.96 -20.57
CA PHE A 109 -4.89 -7.97 -19.52
C PHE A 109 -3.42 -8.21 -19.13
N ARG A 110 -2.54 -8.31 -20.14
CA ARG A 110 -1.09 -8.44 -19.93
C ARG A 110 -0.50 -7.23 -19.20
N GLY A 111 -0.96 -6.02 -19.51
CA GLY A 111 -0.54 -4.82 -18.80
C GLY A 111 -1.02 -4.76 -17.35
N ALA A 112 -2.23 -5.25 -17.06
CA ALA A 112 -2.72 -5.39 -15.69
C ALA A 112 -1.89 -6.42 -14.91
N LEU A 113 -1.62 -7.59 -15.49
CA LEU A 113 -0.78 -8.61 -14.87
C LEU A 113 0.63 -8.09 -14.58
N LEU A 114 1.27 -7.41 -15.55
CA LEU A 114 2.58 -6.79 -15.37
C LEU A 114 2.56 -5.69 -14.30
N GLY A 115 1.50 -4.88 -14.26
CA GLY A 115 1.34 -3.85 -13.24
C GLY A 115 1.25 -4.46 -11.84
N LEU A 116 0.43 -5.50 -11.67
CA LEU A 116 0.25 -6.21 -10.40
C LEU A 116 1.53 -6.92 -9.95
N THR A 117 2.24 -7.59 -10.85
CA THR A 117 3.50 -8.26 -10.50
C THR A 117 4.55 -7.26 -10.06
N VAL A 118 4.79 -6.20 -10.84
CA VAL A 118 5.77 -5.16 -10.48
C VAL A 118 5.37 -4.44 -9.19
N GLY A 119 4.10 -4.08 -9.03
CA GLY A 119 3.64 -3.40 -7.82
C GLY A 119 3.71 -4.29 -6.58
N SER A 120 3.41 -5.59 -6.70
CA SER A 120 3.54 -6.54 -5.59
C SER A 120 5.00 -6.66 -5.15
N LEU A 121 5.95 -6.73 -6.09
CA LEU A 121 7.38 -6.80 -5.79
C LEU A 121 7.89 -5.51 -5.14
N VAL A 122 7.52 -4.34 -5.68
CA VAL A 122 7.91 -3.04 -5.11
C VAL A 122 7.31 -2.85 -3.71
N SER A 123 6.04 -3.19 -3.53
CA SER A 123 5.36 -3.12 -2.23
C SER A 123 5.98 -4.06 -1.20
N THR A 124 6.29 -5.29 -1.58
CA THR A 124 6.94 -6.29 -0.71
C THR A 124 8.36 -5.86 -0.34
N ALA A 125 9.16 -5.41 -1.31
CA ALA A 125 10.51 -4.93 -1.06
C ALA A 125 10.50 -3.74 -0.09
N LEU A 126 9.59 -2.78 -0.30
CA LEU A 126 9.46 -1.65 0.61
C LEU A 126 8.99 -2.08 2.01
N ALA A 127 8.07 -3.04 2.10
CA ALA A 127 7.63 -3.57 3.39
C ALA A 127 8.78 -4.18 4.19
N VAL A 128 9.68 -4.94 3.55
CA VAL A 128 10.87 -5.50 4.19
C VAL A 128 11.81 -4.39 4.68
N LEU A 129 12.10 -3.40 3.82
CA LEU A 129 12.98 -2.28 4.18
C LEU A 129 12.40 -1.42 5.31
N LEU A 130 11.13 -1.04 5.22
CA LEU A 130 10.45 -0.25 6.25
C LEU A 130 10.43 -0.99 7.59
N ASN A 131 10.16 -2.29 7.58
CA ASN A 131 10.16 -3.09 8.81
C ASN A 131 11.54 -3.14 9.46
N ARG A 132 12.61 -3.26 8.68
CA ARG A 132 13.98 -3.27 9.20
C ARG A 132 14.40 -1.91 9.78
N PHE A 133 14.13 -0.81 9.07
CA PHE A 133 14.77 0.48 9.37
C PHE A 133 13.89 1.47 10.12
N ALA A 134 12.57 1.32 10.04
CA ALA A 134 11.65 2.33 10.59
C ALA A 134 10.62 1.70 11.53
N LEU A 135 9.83 0.73 11.05
CA LEU A 135 8.62 0.30 11.74
C LEU A 135 8.91 -0.47 13.02
N VAL A 136 9.77 -1.49 12.98
CA VAL A 136 10.10 -2.25 14.20
C VAL A 136 10.81 -1.37 15.23
N PRO A 137 11.88 -0.62 14.89
CA PRO A 137 12.52 0.28 15.86
C PRO A 137 11.55 1.31 16.46
N ALA A 138 10.72 1.94 15.63
CA ALA A 138 9.73 2.91 16.10
C ALA A 138 8.69 2.26 17.00
N TYR A 139 8.19 1.08 16.64
CA TYR A 139 7.21 0.34 17.44
C TYR A 139 7.77 -0.05 18.82
N VAL A 140 8.98 -0.60 18.87
CA VAL A 140 9.66 -0.97 20.13
C VAL A 140 9.88 0.25 21.02
N TYR A 141 10.35 1.35 20.45
CA TYR A 141 10.62 2.57 21.21
C TYR A 141 9.33 3.24 21.71
N LEU A 142 8.35 3.44 20.83
CA LEU A 142 7.13 4.17 21.14
C LEU A 142 6.19 3.40 22.05
N MET A 143 6.05 2.09 21.86
CA MET A 143 5.07 1.29 22.61
C MET A 143 5.65 0.70 23.89
N TYR A 144 6.94 0.33 23.87
CA TYR A 144 7.55 -0.46 24.94
C TYR A 144 8.77 0.21 25.57
N GLY A 145 9.00 1.50 25.28
CA GLY A 145 10.11 2.28 25.85
C GLY A 145 11.50 1.74 25.50
N GLY A 146 11.62 0.98 24.40
CA GLY A 146 12.87 0.34 23.98
C GLY A 146 13.04 -1.12 24.41
N SER A 147 12.10 -1.68 25.19
CA SER A 147 12.17 -3.09 25.60
C SER A 147 11.77 -4.03 24.45
N TRP A 148 12.66 -4.99 24.14
CA TRP A 148 12.46 -5.98 23.08
C TRP A 148 11.67 -7.21 23.53
N GLU A 149 11.58 -7.46 24.84
CA GLU A 149 10.88 -8.62 25.41
C GLU A 149 9.45 -8.79 24.88
N PRO A 150 8.60 -7.75 24.81
CA PRO A 150 7.24 -7.90 24.31
C PRO A 150 7.19 -8.32 22.84
N VAL A 151 8.11 -7.78 22.02
CA VAL A 151 8.17 -8.08 20.58
C VAL A 151 8.69 -9.50 20.33
N LEU A 152 9.67 -9.93 21.11
CA LEU A 152 10.14 -11.32 21.07
C LEU A 152 9.05 -12.29 21.53
N GLY A 153 8.32 -11.96 22.61
CA GLY A 153 7.20 -12.75 23.10
C GLY A 153 6.06 -12.93 22.08
N MET A 154 5.84 -11.94 21.20
CA MET A 154 4.88 -12.07 20.09
C MET A 154 5.36 -13.01 18.97
N MET A 155 6.67 -13.28 18.89
CA MET A 155 7.27 -14.19 17.90
C MET A 155 7.41 -15.62 18.44
N THR A 156 7.67 -15.79 19.74
CA THR A 156 7.95 -17.08 20.38
C THR A 156 6.94 -18.20 20.07
N PRO A 157 5.62 -17.96 20.00
CA PRO A 157 4.65 -19.03 19.70
C PRO A 157 4.83 -19.66 18.32
N LEU A 158 5.35 -18.89 17.34
CA LEU A 158 5.63 -19.38 15.99
C LEU A 158 7.10 -19.75 15.80
N PHE A 159 8.00 -19.06 16.49
CA PHE A 159 9.44 -19.21 16.38
C PHE A 159 10.07 -19.29 17.78
N PRO A 160 10.09 -20.47 18.41
CA PRO A 160 10.57 -20.65 19.78
C PRO A 160 12.03 -20.19 19.99
N ASP A 161 12.86 -20.36 18.97
CA ASP A 161 14.28 -20.00 18.99
C ASP A 161 14.53 -18.51 18.67
N CYS A 162 13.49 -17.66 18.66
CA CYS A 162 13.62 -16.25 18.34
C CYS A 162 14.30 -15.48 19.48
N THR A 163 15.50 -14.98 19.21
CA THR A 163 16.29 -14.09 20.06
C THR A 163 16.39 -12.71 19.41
N GLN A 164 16.87 -11.71 20.15
CA GLN A 164 17.06 -10.36 19.61
C GLN A 164 18.06 -10.33 18.43
N GLU A 165 19.07 -11.19 18.45
CA GLU A 165 20.11 -11.27 17.41
C GLU A 165 19.56 -11.82 16.10
N ASN A 166 18.74 -12.87 16.16
CA ASN A 166 18.18 -13.51 14.98
C ASN A 166 16.79 -12.96 14.58
N PHE A 167 16.19 -12.08 15.40
CA PHE A 167 14.84 -11.54 15.22
C PHE A 167 14.60 -11.08 13.79
N TYR A 168 15.46 -10.22 13.24
CA TYR A 168 15.26 -9.67 11.91
C TYR A 168 15.41 -10.70 10.80
N SER A 169 16.27 -11.71 10.98
CA SER A 169 16.42 -12.77 9.99
C SER A 169 15.12 -13.57 9.87
N ILE A 170 14.56 -13.99 11.02
CA ILE A 170 13.31 -14.72 11.08
C ILE A 170 12.15 -13.82 10.64
N TYR A 171 12.00 -12.67 11.28
CA TYR A 171 10.87 -11.76 11.05
C TYR A 171 10.78 -11.28 9.60
N LEU A 172 11.87 -10.85 8.99
CA LEU A 172 11.82 -10.30 7.63
C LEU A 172 11.61 -11.38 6.58
N TRP A 173 12.33 -12.49 6.68
CA TRP A 173 12.35 -13.52 5.64
C TRP A 173 11.27 -14.59 5.81
N ALA A 174 10.98 -14.99 7.05
CA ALA A 174 9.96 -16.00 7.33
C ALA A 174 8.56 -15.41 7.53
N SER A 175 8.45 -14.12 7.90
CA SER A 175 7.15 -13.48 8.12
C SER A 175 6.83 -12.40 7.10
N ILE A 176 7.59 -11.29 7.04
CA ILE A 176 7.20 -10.11 6.26
C ILE A 176 7.16 -10.37 4.76
N LEU A 177 8.21 -10.98 4.21
CA LEU A 177 8.28 -11.29 2.78
C LEU A 177 7.14 -12.21 2.33
N PRO A 178 6.95 -13.41 2.90
CA PRO A 178 5.87 -14.31 2.48
C PRO A 178 4.49 -13.73 2.75
N PHE A 179 4.29 -13.02 3.87
CA PHE A 179 3.01 -12.38 4.18
C PHE A 179 2.62 -11.33 3.14
N ASN A 180 3.53 -10.42 2.77
CA ASN A 180 3.24 -9.37 1.80
C ASN A 180 3.05 -9.92 0.39
N LEU A 181 3.81 -10.95 0.00
CA LEU A 181 3.57 -11.66 -1.26
C LEU A 181 2.20 -12.32 -1.30
N LEU A 182 1.81 -13.02 -0.23
CA LEU A 182 0.50 -13.66 -0.12
C LEU A 182 -0.63 -12.62 -0.18
N ARG A 183 -0.52 -11.53 0.60
CA ARG A 183 -1.49 -10.42 0.58
C ARG A 183 -1.66 -9.86 -0.83
N CYS A 184 -0.55 -9.53 -1.50
CA CYS A 184 -0.60 -8.96 -2.84
C CYS A 184 -1.12 -9.96 -3.87
N LEU A 185 -0.78 -11.24 -3.73
CA LEU A 185 -1.27 -12.32 -4.61
C LEU A 185 -2.79 -12.46 -4.50
N VAL A 186 -3.33 -12.56 -3.28
CA VAL A 186 -4.77 -12.68 -3.06
C VAL A 186 -5.50 -11.44 -3.57
N ALA A 187 -5.01 -10.24 -3.26
CA ALA A 187 -5.57 -9.00 -3.78
C ALA A 187 -5.61 -9.00 -5.32
N SER A 188 -4.50 -9.42 -5.97
CA SER A 188 -4.41 -9.52 -7.43
C SER A 188 -5.40 -10.54 -8.01
N LEU A 189 -5.52 -11.72 -7.41
CA LEU A 189 -6.43 -12.78 -7.86
C LEU A 189 -7.90 -12.34 -7.78
N ILE A 190 -8.27 -11.61 -6.73
CA ILE A 190 -9.65 -11.09 -6.57
C ILE A 190 -9.89 -9.90 -7.51
N THR A 191 -8.91 -9.02 -7.70
CA THR A 191 -9.08 -7.84 -8.56
C THR A 191 -9.17 -8.20 -10.05
N LEU A 192 -8.42 -9.19 -10.54
CA LEU A 192 -8.31 -9.51 -11.97
C LEU A 192 -9.62 -9.91 -12.69
N PRO A 193 -10.55 -10.66 -12.08
CA PRO A 193 -11.86 -10.93 -12.69
C PRO A 193 -12.76 -9.68 -12.76
N VAL A 194 -12.63 -8.79 -11.77
CA VAL A 194 -13.60 -7.71 -11.54
C VAL A 194 -13.19 -6.41 -12.24
N TYR A 195 -11.88 -6.13 -12.36
CA TYR A 195 -11.39 -4.81 -12.79
C TYR A 195 -11.86 -4.37 -14.18
N LYS A 196 -11.98 -5.30 -15.17
CA LYS A 196 -12.43 -4.93 -16.53
C LYS A 196 -13.89 -4.51 -16.58
N HIS A 197 -14.75 -5.12 -15.76
CA HIS A 197 -16.18 -4.79 -15.71
C HIS A 197 -16.36 -3.40 -15.12
N ILE A 198 -15.69 -3.16 -13.98
CA ILE A 198 -15.75 -1.88 -13.29
C ILE A 198 -15.07 -0.78 -14.12
N SER A 199 -13.89 -1.00 -14.68
CA SER A 199 -13.20 0.00 -15.51
C SER A 199 -14.05 0.41 -16.73
N ARG A 200 -14.73 -0.53 -17.39
CA ARG A 200 -15.65 -0.21 -18.51
C ARG A 200 -16.87 0.59 -18.04
N ALA A 201 -17.48 0.22 -16.91
CA ALA A 201 -18.60 0.96 -16.33
C ALA A 201 -18.21 2.41 -15.98
N ILE A 202 -17.05 2.58 -15.36
CA ILE A 202 -16.53 3.90 -14.95
C ILE A 202 -16.18 4.75 -16.16
N ASN A 203 -15.52 4.19 -17.18
CA ASN A 203 -15.19 4.93 -18.39
C ASN A 203 -16.45 5.40 -19.14
N ARG A 204 -17.52 4.59 -19.16
CA ARG A 204 -18.82 4.99 -19.72
C ARG A 204 -19.44 6.15 -18.94
N LEU A 205 -19.41 6.11 -17.61
CA LEU A 205 -19.91 7.19 -16.76
C LEU A 205 -19.09 8.47 -16.94
N ASN A 206 -17.77 8.35 -16.95
CA ASN A 206 -16.87 9.49 -17.07
C ASN A 206 -16.94 10.15 -18.46
N GLY A 207 -17.15 9.36 -19.52
CA GLY A 207 -17.38 9.86 -20.88
C GLY A 207 -18.70 10.61 -21.04
N LYS A 208 -19.71 10.33 -20.21
CA LYS A 208 -20.97 11.08 -20.17
C LYS A 208 -20.91 12.36 -19.33
N LEU A 209 -19.97 12.44 -18.37
CA LEU A 209 -19.98 13.44 -17.30
C LEU A 209 -18.79 14.42 -17.31
N SER A 210 -17.81 14.26 -18.21
CA SER A 210 -16.64 15.15 -18.29
C SER A 210 -16.30 15.56 -19.72
N PRO A 211 -16.30 16.86 -20.07
CA PRO A 211 -15.71 17.31 -21.34
C PRO A 211 -14.19 17.12 -21.30
N LYS A 212 -13.62 16.60 -22.40
CA LYS A 212 -12.18 16.29 -22.52
C LYS A 212 -11.38 17.57 -22.79
N ASN A 213 -10.94 18.28 -21.74
CA ASN A 213 -10.03 19.41 -21.88
C ASN A 213 -8.55 18.98 -21.80
N ARG A 214 -7.76 19.28 -22.85
CA ARG A 214 -6.29 19.01 -22.97
C ARG A 214 -5.47 19.53 -21.78
N ASP A 215 -5.99 20.56 -21.15
CA ASP A 215 -5.41 21.33 -20.06
C ASP A 215 -5.37 20.58 -18.71
N THR A 216 -6.30 19.64 -18.51
CA THR A 216 -6.40 18.80 -17.31
C THR A 216 -5.38 17.64 -17.34
N GLU A 217 -5.00 17.17 -18.54
CA GLU A 217 -4.01 16.10 -18.70
C GLU A 217 -2.60 16.55 -18.32
N ALA A 218 -2.21 17.79 -18.60
CA ALA A 218 -0.90 18.32 -18.21
C ALA A 218 -0.74 18.43 -16.69
N SER A 219 -1.77 18.94 -15.99
CA SER A 219 -1.82 19.00 -14.53
C SER A 219 -1.85 17.61 -13.89
N ALA A 220 -2.50 16.63 -14.54
CA ALA A 220 -2.46 15.21 -14.18
C ALA A 220 -1.04 14.66 -14.14
N ARG A 221 -0.31 14.91 -15.23
CA ARG A 221 1.04 14.39 -15.44
C ARG A 221 2.00 15.02 -14.45
N LEU A 222 1.87 16.32 -14.18
CA LEU A 222 2.67 17.02 -13.18
C LEU A 222 2.42 16.48 -11.77
N SER A 223 1.15 16.31 -11.37
CA SER A 223 0.79 15.80 -10.03
C SER A 223 1.21 14.34 -9.85
N THR A 224 1.05 13.53 -10.89
CA THR A 224 1.54 12.14 -10.90
C THR A 224 3.07 12.11 -10.82
N ALA A 225 3.76 12.98 -11.54
CA ALA A 225 5.22 13.08 -11.48
C ALA A 225 5.70 13.49 -10.08
N MET A 226 5.04 14.45 -9.41
CA MET A 226 5.40 14.83 -8.04
C MET A 226 5.23 13.68 -7.05
N VAL A 227 4.12 12.93 -7.12
CA VAL A 227 3.92 11.75 -6.26
C VAL A 227 4.96 10.67 -6.52
N VAL A 228 5.32 10.45 -7.80
CA VAL A 228 6.34 9.47 -8.19
C VAL A 228 7.72 9.89 -7.71
N VAL A 229 8.09 11.18 -7.87
CA VAL A 229 9.38 11.72 -7.42
C VAL A 229 9.47 11.66 -5.90
N GLY A 230 8.43 12.08 -5.18
CA GLY A 230 8.41 12.01 -3.71
C GLY A 230 8.54 10.58 -3.21
N PHE A 231 7.78 9.65 -3.80
CA PHE A 231 7.89 8.23 -3.44
C PHE A 231 9.26 7.64 -3.78
N ALA A 232 9.83 7.94 -4.96
CA ALA A 232 11.16 7.48 -5.35
C ALA A 232 12.24 7.99 -4.40
N LEU A 233 12.13 9.23 -3.91
CA LEU A 233 13.07 9.82 -2.96
C LEU A 233 13.02 9.08 -1.61
N VAL A 234 11.82 8.75 -1.12
CA VAL A 234 11.66 7.92 0.09
C VAL A 234 12.32 6.55 -0.08
N VAL A 235 12.09 5.88 -1.21
CA VAL A 235 12.71 4.58 -1.49
C VAL A 235 14.23 4.69 -1.54
N LEU A 236 14.77 5.71 -2.20
CA LEU A 236 16.22 5.90 -2.37
C LEU A 236 16.90 6.15 -1.01
N VAL A 237 16.29 6.96 -0.15
CA VAL A 237 16.77 7.20 1.22
C VAL A 237 16.79 5.89 2.02
N LEU A 238 15.73 5.07 1.95
CA LEU A 238 15.68 3.78 2.64
C LEU A 238 16.74 2.80 2.12
N VAL A 239 16.95 2.74 0.81
CA VAL A 239 18.00 1.91 0.19
C VAL A 239 19.38 2.39 0.61
N PHE A 240 19.62 3.71 0.65
CA PHE A 240 20.88 4.28 1.11
C PHE A 240 21.19 3.88 2.56
N PHE A 241 20.22 4.03 3.47
CA PHE A 241 20.41 3.58 4.86
C PHE A 241 20.63 2.07 4.96
N ALA A 242 19.98 1.27 4.11
CA ALA A 242 20.20 -0.17 4.05
C ALA A 242 21.63 -0.54 3.65
N VAL A 243 22.14 0.10 2.58
CA VAL A 243 23.51 -0.11 2.10
C VAL A 243 24.52 0.40 3.12
N LEU A 244 24.30 1.59 3.70
CA LEU A 244 25.20 2.16 4.71
C LEU A 244 25.29 1.25 5.94
N HIS A 245 24.16 0.74 6.44
CA HIS A 245 24.17 -0.18 7.57
C HIS A 245 24.87 -1.49 7.22
N TYR A 246 24.64 -2.04 6.02
CA TYR A 246 25.35 -3.23 5.55
C TYR A 246 26.88 -3.02 5.48
N LEU A 247 27.33 -1.83 5.06
CA LEU A 247 28.75 -1.49 4.98
C LEU A 247 29.39 -1.15 6.34
N LEU A 248 28.62 -0.68 7.32
CA LEU A 248 29.10 -0.31 8.66
C LEU A 248 28.98 -1.45 9.68
N ALA A 249 28.10 -2.42 9.43
CA ALA A 249 27.85 -3.56 10.32
C ALA A 249 28.53 -4.86 9.85
N GLY A 250 29.27 -4.83 8.73
CA GLY A 250 30.20 -5.87 8.29
C GLY A 250 31.63 -5.42 8.52
#